data_AF-A0A1A3URR8-F1
#
_entry.id   AF-A0A1A3URR8-F1
#
_cell.length_a   1.000
_cell.length_b   1.000
_cell.length_c   1.000
_cell.angle_alpha   90.00
_cell.angle_beta   90.00
_cell.angle_gamma   90.00
#
_symmetry.space_group_name_H-M   'P 1'
#
loop_
_entity.id
_entity.type
_entity.pdbx_description
1 polymer ?
#
loop_
_entity_poly.entity_id
_entity_poly.type
_entity_poly.pdbx_seq_one_letter_code
_entity_poly.pdbx_strand_id
1 'polypeptide(L)'
;MATPAPEPGAAQFSCAVCGEPAGSVRFVTPADALADDTRPALQALVELDVLERPGWQAALLVDTFFGAATHPVSSESVEWLVYAIADADAAALYRMGYAYAPFHCPDCPACYCGKHWDWREFDDDPFSGIEGNCPRGHFRVLSY
;
A
#
# COMPACT_ATOMS: atom_id res chain seq x y z
N MET A 1 17.40 22.68 13.65
CA MET A 1 17.17 22.91 12.22
C MET A 1 16.14 21.87 11.80
N ALA A 2 14.92 22.29 11.49
CA ALA A 2 13.88 21.36 11.06
C ALA A 2 14.23 20.87 9.65
N THR A 3 14.47 19.57 9.52
CA THR A 3 14.58 18.92 8.22
C THR A 3 13.28 19.17 7.47
N PRO A 4 13.30 19.68 6.22
CA PRO A 4 12.07 19.81 5.45
C PRO A 4 11.43 18.42 5.32
N ALA A 5 10.15 18.32 5.64
CA ALA A 5 9.39 17.08 5.43
C ALA A 5 9.50 16.72 3.94
N PRO A 6 9.77 15.44 3.58
CA PRO A 6 9.71 15.00 2.20
C PRO A 6 8.35 15.36 1.61
N GLU A 7 8.32 15.77 0.34
CA GLU A 7 7.06 15.97 -0.38
C GLU A 7 6.24 14.66 -0.31
N PRO A 8 4.90 14.72 -0.23
CA PRO A 8 4.07 13.52 -0.17
C PRO A 8 4.36 12.65 -1.41
N GLY A 9 5.18 11.62 -1.19
CA GLY A 9 5.80 10.86 -2.25
C GLY A 9 4.96 9.67 -2.71
N ALA A 10 5.39 9.08 -3.83
CA ALA A 10 5.03 7.73 -4.23
C ALA A 10 6.27 6.85 -4.15
N ALA A 11 6.10 5.60 -3.73
CA ALA A 11 7.14 4.59 -3.74
C ALA A 11 6.68 3.37 -4.52
N GLN A 12 7.55 2.83 -5.36
CA GLN A 12 7.33 1.56 -6.06
C GLN A 12 8.29 0.51 -5.51
N PHE A 13 7.76 -0.68 -5.29
CA PHE A 13 8.50 -1.81 -4.75
C PHE A 13 8.66 -2.87 -5.82
N SER A 14 9.88 -3.37 -5.99
CA SER A 14 10.20 -4.43 -6.94
C SER A 14 10.22 -5.80 -6.27
N CYS A 15 9.87 -6.83 -7.02
CA CYS A 15 9.96 -8.22 -6.59
C CYS A 15 11.42 -8.63 -6.43
N ALA A 16 11.76 -9.22 -5.28
CA ALA A 16 13.12 -9.71 -5.00
C ALA A 16 13.54 -10.91 -5.88
N VAL A 17 12.60 -11.54 -6.60
CA VAL A 17 12.88 -12.72 -7.45
C VAL A 17 13.10 -12.33 -8.91
N CYS A 18 12.21 -11.51 -9.49
CA CYS A 18 12.27 -11.16 -10.92
C CYS A 18 12.47 -9.66 -11.22
N GLY A 19 12.46 -8.79 -10.21
CA GLY A 19 12.57 -7.34 -10.38
C GLY A 19 11.32 -6.63 -10.90
N GLU A 20 10.29 -7.36 -11.34
CA GLU A 20 8.99 -6.79 -11.74
C GLU A 20 8.31 -6.05 -10.57
N PRO A 21 7.45 -5.05 -10.84
CA PRO A 21 6.73 -4.33 -9.79
C PRO A 21 5.91 -5.30 -8.93
N ALA A 22 6.13 -5.24 -7.62
CA ALA A 22 5.40 -5.99 -6.61
C ALA A 22 4.18 -5.22 -6.11
N GLY A 23 4.32 -3.90 -5.99
CA GLY A 23 3.26 -2.97 -5.64
C GLY A 23 3.80 -1.55 -5.56
N SER A 24 2.91 -0.59 -5.40
CA SER A 24 3.27 0.81 -5.19
C SER A 24 2.35 1.43 -4.16
N VAL A 25 2.88 2.42 -3.46
CA VAL A 25 2.14 3.20 -2.49
C VAL A 25 2.27 4.67 -2.85
N ARG A 26 1.22 5.43 -2.58
CA ARG A 26 1.21 6.88 -2.79
C ARG A 26 0.45 7.55 -1.65
N PHE A 27 1.05 8.58 -1.08
CA PHE A 27 0.34 9.45 -0.17
C PHE A 27 -0.65 10.32 -0.96
N VAL A 28 -1.91 10.32 -0.55
CA VAL A 28 -2.99 11.06 -1.22
C VAL A 28 -3.59 12.04 -0.23
N THR A 29 -3.41 13.32 -0.50
CA THR A 29 -4.15 14.37 0.20
C THR A 29 -5.52 14.60 -0.46
N PRO A 30 -6.49 15.21 0.26
CA PRO A 30 -7.73 15.68 -0.36
C PRO A 30 -7.51 16.62 -1.56
N ALA A 31 -6.37 17.31 -1.64
CA ALA A 31 -6.01 18.18 -2.75
C ALA A 31 -5.47 17.42 -3.97
N ASP A 32 -4.87 16.24 -3.79
CA ASP A 32 -4.25 15.46 -4.87
C ASP A 32 -5.27 14.74 -5.77
N ALA A 33 -6.52 14.60 -5.32
CA ALA A 33 -7.59 13.98 -6.09
C ALA A 33 -7.96 14.73 -7.40
N LEU A 34 -7.40 15.92 -7.64
CA LEU A 34 -7.72 16.77 -8.79
C LEU A 34 -6.61 16.82 -9.85
N ALA A 35 -5.48 16.13 -9.67
CA ALA A 35 -4.25 16.50 -10.39
C ALA A 35 -3.51 15.39 -11.17
N ASP A 36 -3.99 14.14 -11.26
CA ASP A 36 -3.10 13.05 -11.72
C ASP A 36 -3.57 12.22 -12.93
N ASP A 37 -2.59 11.84 -13.77
CA ASP A 37 -2.65 10.97 -14.95
C ASP A 37 -2.70 9.48 -14.52
N THR A 38 -3.47 9.20 -13.47
CA THR A 38 -3.61 7.86 -12.93
C THR A 38 -4.53 7.04 -13.82
N ARG A 39 -4.33 5.71 -13.87
CA ARG A 39 -5.29 4.78 -14.51
C ARG A 39 -6.71 5.15 -14.04
N PRO A 40 -7.71 5.28 -14.92
CA PRO A 40 -9.02 5.86 -14.58
C PRO A 40 -9.74 5.15 -13.42
N ALA A 41 -9.48 3.84 -13.24
CA ALA A 41 -9.99 3.09 -12.09
C ALA A 41 -9.38 3.54 -10.74
N LEU A 42 -8.09 3.88 -10.71
CA LEU A 42 -7.42 4.39 -9.50
C LEU A 42 -7.89 5.81 -9.17
N GLN A 43 -8.10 6.63 -10.19
CA GLN A 43 -8.66 7.98 -10.03
C GLN A 43 -10.06 7.92 -9.40
N ALA A 44 -10.94 7.07 -9.92
CA ALA A 44 -12.29 6.90 -9.38
C ALA A 44 -12.28 6.43 -7.91
N LEU A 45 -11.35 5.54 -7.53
CA LEU A 45 -11.18 5.12 -6.13
C LEU A 45 -10.78 6.29 -5.22
N VAL A 46 -9.83 7.12 -5.68
CA VAL A 46 -9.40 8.32 -4.93
C VAL A 46 -10.52 9.35 -4.80
N GLU A 47 -11.31 9.57 -5.85
CA GLU A 47 -12.45 10.49 -5.82
C GLU A 47 -13.55 10.03 -4.86
N LEU A 48 -13.88 8.73 -4.88
CA LEU A 48 -14.83 8.14 -3.94
C LEU A 48 -14.33 8.25 -2.49
N ASP A 49 -13.07 7.90 -2.24
CA ASP A 49 -12.43 8.05 -0.92
C ASP A 49 -12.53 9.48 -0.39
N VAL A 50 -12.27 10.48 -1.24
CA VAL A 50 -12.39 11.91 -0.87
C VAL A 50 -13.82 12.29 -0.52
N LEU A 51 -14.81 11.76 -1.22
CA LEU A 51 -16.22 12.09 -0.97
C LEU A 51 -16.72 11.52 0.36
N GLU A 52 -16.25 10.34 0.74
CA GLU A 52 -16.71 9.64 1.95
C GLU A 52 -15.88 9.98 3.20
N ARG A 53 -14.62 10.40 3.03
CA ARG A 53 -13.72 10.71 4.17
C ARG A 53 -13.91 12.13 4.71
N PRO A 54 -13.60 12.36 5.99
CA PRO A 54 -13.46 13.70 6.53
C PRO A 54 -12.41 14.50 5.75
N GLY A 55 -12.74 15.70 5.27
CA GLY A 55 -11.90 16.50 4.36
C GLY A 55 -10.52 16.93 4.89
N TRP A 56 -10.17 16.56 6.12
CA TRP A 56 -8.88 16.83 6.77
C TRP A 56 -8.00 15.58 6.89
N GLN A 57 -8.52 14.40 6.52
CA GLN A 57 -7.85 13.13 6.71
C GLN A 57 -7.09 12.73 5.43
N ALA A 58 -5.78 12.54 5.55
CA ALA A 58 -4.96 11.99 4.48
C ALA A 58 -5.26 10.50 4.29
N ALA A 59 -4.96 9.96 3.10
CA ALA A 59 -4.97 8.53 2.85
C ALA A 59 -3.69 8.05 2.19
N LEU A 60 -3.47 6.75 2.27
CA LEU A 60 -2.47 6.02 1.51
C LEU A 60 -3.20 5.22 0.43
N LEU A 61 -2.91 5.48 -0.83
CA LEU A 61 -3.28 4.61 -1.93
C LEU A 61 -2.25 3.50 -2.04
N VAL A 62 -2.71 2.25 -2.00
CA VAL A 62 -1.87 1.05 -2.12
C VAL A 62 -2.35 0.30 -3.36
N ASP A 63 -1.47 0.18 -4.35
CA ASP A 63 -1.72 -0.53 -5.61
C ASP A 63 -0.91 -1.83 -5.62
N THR A 64 -1.60 -2.95 -5.77
CA THR A 64 -1.05 -4.30 -5.64
C THR A 64 -1.45 -5.18 -6.81
N PHE A 65 -0.89 -6.39 -6.87
CA PHE A 65 -1.25 -7.36 -7.91
C PHE A 65 -2.66 -7.95 -7.76
N PHE A 66 -3.33 -7.73 -6.62
CA PHE A 66 -4.69 -8.20 -6.36
C PHE A 66 -5.72 -7.06 -6.26
N GLY A 67 -5.31 -5.83 -6.58
CA GLY A 67 -6.20 -4.66 -6.58
C GLY A 67 -5.56 -3.46 -5.88
N ALA A 68 -6.31 -2.36 -5.88
CA ALA A 68 -5.91 -1.14 -5.22
C ALA A 68 -6.90 -0.77 -4.11
N ALA A 69 -6.38 -0.22 -3.02
CA ALA A 69 -7.17 0.21 -1.88
C ALA A 69 -6.65 1.57 -1.36
N THR A 70 -7.56 2.38 -0.84
CA THR A 70 -7.22 3.56 -0.05
C THR A 70 -7.33 3.22 1.42
N HIS A 71 -6.35 3.66 2.20
CA HIS A 71 -6.38 3.51 3.64
C HIS A 71 -6.28 4.86 4.32
N PRO A 72 -7.21 5.21 5.23
CA PRO A 72 -7.12 6.44 5.97
C PRO A 72 -5.87 6.46 6.85
N VAL A 73 -5.23 7.63 6.93
CA VAL A 73 -4.01 7.86 7.71
C VAL A 73 -4.33 8.88 8.80
N SER A 74 -4.03 8.54 10.05
CA SER A 74 -4.11 9.47 11.18
C SER A 74 -3.01 10.53 11.08
N SER A 75 -3.30 11.76 11.50
CA SER A 75 -2.34 12.88 11.49
C SER A 75 -1.02 12.55 12.22
N GLU A 76 -1.08 11.79 13.31
CA GLU A 76 0.09 11.35 14.09
C GLU A 76 1.03 10.41 13.32
N SER A 77 0.52 9.73 12.29
CA SER A 77 1.27 8.75 11.49
C SER A 77 1.80 9.33 10.18
N VAL A 78 1.33 10.52 9.78
CA VAL A 78 1.68 11.14 8.49
C VAL A 78 3.18 11.34 8.35
N GLU A 79 3.85 11.88 9.36
CA GLU A 79 5.30 12.13 9.31
C GLU A 79 6.08 10.82 9.09
N TRP A 80 5.77 9.79 9.87
CA TRP A 80 6.40 8.47 9.76
C TRP A 80 6.14 7.83 8.40
N LEU A 81 4.92 7.94 7.91
CA LEU A 81 4.51 7.41 6.61
C LEU A 81 5.29 8.07 5.47
N VAL A 82 5.41 9.40 5.50
CA VAL A 82 6.18 10.16 4.50
C VAL A 82 7.64 9.73 4.48
N TYR A 83 8.26 9.52 5.65
CA TYR A 83 9.62 8.98 5.73
C TYR A 83 9.73 7.57 5.15
N ALA A 84 8.81 6.66 5.52
CA ALA A 84 8.81 5.29 5.03
C ALA A 84 8.63 5.21 3.50
N ILE A 85 7.81 6.09 2.92
CA ILE A 85 7.66 6.22 1.47
C ILE A 85 8.95 6.75 0.83
N ALA A 86 9.54 7.82 1.38
CA ALA A 86 10.74 8.43 0.83
C ALA A 86 11.93 7.45 0.80
N ASP A 87 12.07 6.60 1.82
CA ASP A 87 13.11 5.57 1.90
C ASP A 87 12.76 4.27 1.17
N ALA A 88 11.55 4.17 0.59
CA ALA A 88 11.00 2.93 0.06
C ALA A 88 11.14 1.75 1.05
N ASP A 89 10.82 1.99 2.32
CA ASP A 89 10.89 1.00 3.39
C ASP A 89 9.54 0.27 3.55
N ALA A 90 9.40 -0.83 2.80
CA ALA A 90 8.21 -1.69 2.87
C ALA A 90 7.98 -2.28 4.28
N ALA A 91 9.05 -2.52 5.03
CA ALA A 91 8.94 -3.08 6.38
C ALA A 91 8.44 -2.04 7.38
N ALA A 92 8.82 -0.76 7.24
CA ALA A 92 8.24 0.33 8.00
C ALA A 92 6.75 0.51 7.68
N LEU A 93 6.38 0.53 6.39
CA LEU A 93 4.99 0.62 5.97
C LEU A 93 4.14 -0.53 6.54
N TYR A 94 4.61 -1.77 6.39
CA TYR A 94 3.92 -2.95 6.91
C TYR A 94 3.73 -2.91 8.43
N ARG A 95 4.72 -2.39 9.17
CA ARG A 95 4.63 -2.23 10.64
C ARG A 95 3.62 -1.17 11.06
N MET A 96 3.41 -0.13 10.25
CA MET A 96 2.37 0.88 10.51
C MET A 96 0.98 0.31 10.24
N GLY A 97 0.84 -0.48 9.18
CA GLY A 97 -0.37 -1.25 8.87
C GLY A 97 -0.05 -2.30 7.81
N TYR A 98 -0.45 -3.55 8.05
CA TYR A 98 -0.12 -4.65 7.13
C TYR A 98 -0.63 -4.36 5.69
N ALA A 99 -1.78 -3.67 5.59
CA ALA A 99 -2.40 -3.28 4.33
C ALA A 99 -1.65 -2.17 3.59
N TYR A 100 -0.67 -1.50 4.22
CA TYR A 100 0.13 -0.46 3.56
C TYR A 100 1.22 -1.05 2.66
N ALA A 101 1.62 -2.30 2.90
CA ALA A 101 2.58 -3.01 2.06
C ALA A 101 2.29 -4.53 2.05
N PRO A 102 1.10 -4.97 1.60
CA PRO A 102 0.70 -6.38 1.71
C PRO A 102 1.53 -7.31 0.82
N PHE A 103 2.25 -6.77 -0.16
CA PHE A 103 3.23 -7.50 -0.98
C PHE A 103 4.56 -7.78 -0.27
N HIS A 104 4.78 -7.23 0.93
CA HIS A 104 5.97 -7.43 1.76
C HIS A 104 5.81 -8.65 2.67
N CYS A 105 6.86 -9.48 2.75
CA CYS A 105 6.94 -10.55 3.75
C CYS A 105 7.85 -10.13 4.91
N PRO A 106 7.32 -10.02 6.15
CA PRO A 106 8.08 -9.55 7.31
C PRO A 106 9.17 -10.53 7.78
N ASP A 107 9.07 -11.83 7.46
CA ASP A 107 10.08 -12.83 7.82
C ASP A 107 11.21 -12.94 6.79
N CYS A 108 10.96 -12.52 5.53
CA CYS A 108 11.95 -12.54 4.44
C CYS A 108 12.74 -11.24 4.29
N PRO A 109 12.44 -10.22 5.12
CA PRO A 109 12.42 -8.80 4.75
C PRO A 109 12.49 -8.49 3.25
N ALA A 110 11.50 -8.94 2.46
CA ALA A 110 11.49 -8.75 1.00
C ALA A 110 10.09 -8.60 0.42
N CYS A 111 9.98 -7.95 -0.74
CA CYS A 111 8.75 -7.78 -1.49
C CYS A 111 8.66 -8.77 -2.65
N TYR A 112 7.45 -9.24 -2.96
CA TYR A 112 7.21 -10.19 -4.05
C TYR A 112 6.01 -9.79 -4.90
N CYS A 113 6.11 -9.99 -6.22
CA CYS A 113 4.98 -9.76 -7.12
C CYS A 113 3.99 -10.93 -7.09
N GLY A 114 2.80 -10.71 -7.63
CA GLY A 114 1.72 -11.70 -7.65
C GLY A 114 2.02 -13.00 -8.41
N LYS A 115 3.09 -13.04 -9.22
CA LYS A 115 3.57 -14.28 -9.86
C LYS A 115 4.37 -15.16 -8.92
N HIS A 116 4.99 -14.57 -7.90
CA HIS A 116 5.87 -15.24 -6.94
C HIS A 116 5.21 -15.43 -5.58
N TRP A 117 4.18 -14.65 -5.27
CA TRP A 117 3.22 -15.07 -4.26
C TRP A 117 2.43 -16.27 -4.78
N ASP A 118 2.34 -17.32 -3.96
CA ASP A 118 1.35 -18.38 -4.12
C ASP A 118 0.10 -17.96 -3.34
N TRP A 119 -0.80 -17.22 -4.00
CA TRP A 119 -1.94 -16.56 -3.36
C TRP A 119 -3.27 -17.04 -3.92
N ARG A 120 -4.32 -16.90 -3.11
CA ARG A 120 -5.70 -17.20 -3.47
C ARG A 120 -6.67 -16.30 -2.72
N GLU A 121 -7.86 -16.15 -3.29
CA GLU A 121 -9.02 -15.62 -2.57
C GLU A 121 -9.58 -16.71 -1.64
N PHE A 122 -10.09 -16.30 -0.49
CA PHE A 122 -10.86 -17.15 0.42
C PHE A 122 -12.20 -16.49 0.72
N ASP A 123 -13.20 -17.32 1.01
CA ASP A 123 -14.55 -16.92 1.35
C ASP A 123 -15.06 -17.85 2.47
N ASP A 124 -14.81 -17.42 3.71
CA ASP A 124 -15.20 -18.09 4.94
C ASP A 124 -16.18 -17.18 5.70
N ASP A 125 -17.44 -17.15 5.26
CA ASP A 125 -18.53 -16.34 5.83
C ASP A 125 -18.43 -16.21 7.36
N PRO A 126 -18.37 -14.99 7.93
CA PRO A 126 -18.58 -13.68 7.29
C PRO A 126 -17.31 -13.02 6.71
N PHE A 127 -16.20 -13.74 6.58
CA PHE A 127 -14.90 -13.20 6.18
C PHE A 127 -14.49 -13.68 4.80
N SER A 128 -14.34 -12.75 3.88
CA SER A 128 -13.66 -12.98 2.61
C SER A 128 -12.31 -12.27 2.61
N GLY A 129 -11.38 -12.69 1.76
CA GLY A 129 -10.11 -11.98 1.65
C GLY A 129 -9.14 -12.67 0.74
N ILE A 130 -7.87 -12.31 0.89
CA ILE A 130 -6.76 -12.82 0.09
C ILE A 130 -5.69 -13.34 1.03
N GLU A 131 -5.24 -14.56 0.80
CA GLU A 131 -4.14 -15.17 1.54
C GLU A 131 -3.09 -15.70 0.57
N GLY A 132 -1.88 -15.89 1.06
CA GLY A 132 -0.84 -16.53 0.25
C GLY A 132 0.43 -16.86 1.01
N ASN A 133 1.31 -17.56 0.30
CA ASN A 133 2.64 -17.91 0.75
C ASN A 133 3.68 -17.17 -0.08
N CYS A 134 4.66 -16.56 0.58
CA CYS A 134 5.80 -15.99 -0.13
C CYS A 134 6.67 -17.12 -0.73
N PRO A 135 7.65 -16.81 -1.62
CA PRO A 135 8.56 -17.82 -2.19
C PRO A 135 9.36 -18.63 -1.17
N ARG A 136 9.43 -18.18 0.08
CA ARG A 136 10.11 -18.87 1.19
C ARG A 136 9.15 -19.70 2.05
N GLY A 137 7.86 -19.75 1.73
CA GLY A 137 6.86 -20.56 2.41
C GLY A 137 6.19 -19.91 3.63
N HIS A 138 6.41 -18.62 3.89
CA HIS A 138 5.71 -17.92 4.98
C HIS A 138 4.30 -17.52 4.57
N PHE A 139 3.31 -18.04 5.29
CA PHE A 139 1.89 -17.76 5.11
C PHE A 139 1.50 -16.37 5.65
N ARG A 140 0.70 -15.63 4.87
CA ARG A 140 0.15 -14.32 5.23
C ARG A 140 -1.26 -14.16 4.68
N VAL A 141 -2.12 -13.52 5.47
CA VAL A 141 -3.33 -12.88 4.94
C VAL A 141 -2.91 -11.51 4.39
N LEU A 142 -3.17 -11.30 3.11
CA LEU A 142 -2.77 -10.12 2.34
C LEU A 142 -3.87 -9.04 2.35
N SER A 143 -5.14 -9.47 2.37
CA SER A 143 -6.30 -8.59 2.54
C SER A 143 -7.43 -9.34 3.26
N TYR A 144 -8.27 -8.56 3.96
CA TYR A 144 -9.62 -8.94 4.40
C TYR A 144 -10.64 -8.05 3.69
#